data_AF-A0A355U161-F1
#
_entry.id   AF-A0A355U161-F1
#
_cell.length_a   1.000
_cell.length_b   1.000
_cell.length_c   1.000
_cell.angle_alpha   90.00
_cell.angle_beta   90.00
_cell.angle_gamma   90.00
#
_symmetry.space_group_name_H-M   'P 1'
#
loop_
_entity.id
_entity.type
_entity.pdbx_description
1 polymer ?
#
loop_
_entity_poly.entity_id
_entity_poly.type
_entity_poly.pdbx_seq_one_letter_code
_entity_poly.pdbx_strand_id
1 'polypeptide(L)'
;ASTPESEDNCAVMACDQVKEYLENGNIINSVNYPAISLPRSGDTRFCVMHKNVPELLKNVLAELNGNVENMLSKSRGDYAYTIIDVAGADKADADKIAAVDGVIRVRVL
;
A
#
# COMPACT_ATOMS: atom_id res chain seq x y z
N ALA A 1 -29.32 -10.65 -5.01
CA ALA A 1 -28.24 -11.64 -5.02
C ALA A 1 -28.21 -12.27 -3.62
N SER A 2 -28.72 -13.49 -3.48
CA SER A 2 -28.74 -14.28 -2.23
C SER A 2 -29.00 -15.73 -2.63
N THR A 3 -27.96 -16.40 -3.12
CA THR A 3 -27.92 -17.86 -3.21
C THR A 3 -26.77 -18.33 -2.33
N PRO A 4 -26.82 -19.55 -1.77
CA PRO A 4 -25.71 -20.08 -0.97
C PRO A 4 -24.36 -20.01 -1.71
N GLU A 5 -24.37 -20.27 -3.02
CA GLU A 5 -23.19 -20.18 -3.87
C GLU A 5 -22.67 -18.74 -4.00
N SER A 6 -23.56 -17.74 -3.95
CA SER A 6 -23.15 -16.33 -3.95
C SER A 6 -22.48 -15.94 -2.63
N GLU A 7 -22.95 -16.47 -1.50
CA GLU A 7 -22.37 -16.21 -0.17
C GLU A 7 -20.98 -16.84 -0.03
N ASP A 8 -20.82 -18.10 -0.45
CA ASP A 8 -19.51 -18.78 -0.44
C ASP A 8 -18.48 -18.05 -1.31
N ASN A 9 -18.88 -17.65 -2.53
CA ASN A 9 -18.01 -16.89 -3.42
C ASN A 9 -17.63 -15.52 -2.84
N CYS A 10 -18.55 -14.84 -2.15
CA CYS A 10 -18.25 -13.58 -1.46
C CYS A 10 -17.27 -13.79 -0.31
N ALA A 11 -17.41 -14.86 0.47
CA ALA A 11 -16.51 -15.18 1.58
C ALA A 11 -15.09 -15.47 1.10
N VAL A 12 -14.95 -16.31 0.06
CA VAL A 12 -13.65 -16.63 -0.56
C VAL A 12 -12.99 -15.37 -1.09
N MET A 13 -13.75 -14.54 -1.83
CA MET A 13 -13.25 -13.28 -2.37
C MET A 13 -12.74 -12.33 -1.28
N ALA A 14 -13.48 -12.20 -0.17
CA ALA A 14 -13.07 -11.34 0.93
C ALA A 14 -11.76 -11.83 1.56
N CYS A 15 -11.63 -13.14 1.80
CA CYS A 15 -10.41 -13.76 2.31
C CYS A 15 -9.22 -13.53 1.38
N ASP A 16 -9.39 -13.73 0.07
CA ASP A 16 -8.32 -13.53 -0.91
C ASP A 16 -7.87 -12.06 -0.96
N GLN A 17 -8.80 -11.11 -0.87
CA GLN A 17 -8.47 -9.68 -0.85
C GLN A 17 -7.73 -9.28 0.44
N VAL A 18 -8.11 -9.85 1.58
CA VAL A 18 -7.39 -9.64 2.85
C VAL A 18 -5.99 -10.22 2.75
N LYS A 19 -5.83 -11.41 2.18
CA LYS A 19 -4.53 -12.03 1.94
C LYS A 19 -3.65 -11.16 1.05
N GLU A 20 -4.18 -10.68 -0.07
CA GLU A 20 -3.47 -9.77 -0.98
C GLU A 20 -2.99 -8.49 -0.29
N TYR A 21 -3.82 -7.89 0.56
CA TYR A 21 -3.42 -6.73 1.34
C TYR A 21 -2.35 -7.06 2.37
N LEU A 22 -2.45 -8.20 3.06
CA LEU A 22 -1.53 -8.57 4.12
C LEU A 22 -0.16 -8.97 3.58
N GLU A 23 -0.11 -9.78 2.52
CA GLU A 23 1.12 -10.37 1.98
C GLU A 23 1.78 -9.51 0.90
N ASN A 24 0.99 -8.84 0.06
CA ASN A 24 1.48 -8.08 -1.09
C ASN A 24 1.23 -6.57 -0.97
N GLY A 25 0.43 -6.13 -0.01
CA GLY A 25 0.06 -4.72 0.13
C GLY A 25 -0.94 -4.25 -0.93
N ASN A 26 -1.47 -5.15 -1.75
CA ASN A 26 -2.43 -4.82 -2.81
C ASN A 26 -3.81 -4.53 -2.21
N ILE A 27 -4.50 -3.54 -2.76
CA ILE A 27 -5.87 -3.19 -2.39
C ILE A 27 -6.73 -3.37 -3.63
N ILE A 28 -7.43 -4.50 -3.75
CA ILE A 28 -8.14 -4.83 -4.99
C ILE A 28 -9.51 -4.15 -5.06
N ASN A 29 -10.39 -4.38 -4.08
CA ASN A 29 -11.77 -3.86 -4.08
C ASN A 29 -12.11 -3.15 -2.77
N SER A 30 -11.34 -2.11 -2.43
CA SER A 30 -11.66 -1.33 -1.24
C SER A 30 -12.83 -0.37 -1.47
N VAL A 31 -13.77 -0.36 -0.52
CA VAL A 31 -14.89 0.58 -0.49
C VAL A 31 -14.49 1.97 0.03
N ASN A 32 -13.36 2.09 0.72
CA ASN A 32 -12.94 3.31 1.42
C ASN A 32 -11.52 3.80 1.07
N TYR A 33 -10.73 3.01 0.33
CA TYR A 33 -9.38 3.35 -0.11
C TYR A 33 -9.24 3.19 -1.64
N PRO A 34 -8.21 3.78 -2.25
CA PRO A 34 -7.92 3.59 -3.67
C PRO A 34 -7.56 2.12 -3.98
N ALA A 35 -8.12 1.60 -5.07
CA ALA A 35 -7.81 0.28 -5.57
C ALA A 35 -6.46 0.29 -6.31
N ILE A 36 -5.48 -0.45 -5.80
CA ILE A 36 -4.10 -0.50 -6.27
C ILE A 36 -3.59 -1.95 -6.30
N SER A 37 -2.85 -2.29 -7.35
CA SER A 37 -2.18 -3.58 -7.47
C SER A 37 -0.85 -3.36 -8.16
N LEU A 38 0.23 -3.77 -7.48
CA LEU A 38 1.58 -3.71 -7.99
C LEU A 38 2.20 -5.10 -7.83
N PRO A 39 2.57 -5.79 -8.92
CA PRO A 39 3.33 -7.03 -8.84
C PRO A 39 4.58 -6.85 -7.98
N ARG A 40 4.92 -7.84 -7.16
CA ARG A 40 6.06 -7.73 -6.23
C ARG A 40 7.38 -7.73 -6.98
N SER A 41 8.20 -6.74 -6.67
CA SER A 41 9.58 -6.60 -7.10
C SER A 41 10.41 -6.05 -5.94
N GLY A 42 11.74 -6.02 -6.06
CA GLY A 42 12.62 -5.64 -4.96
C GLY A 42 12.67 -6.64 -3.81
N ASP A 43 13.52 -6.34 -2.84
CA ASP A 43 13.66 -7.11 -1.61
C ASP A 43 12.69 -6.62 -0.52
N THR A 44 12.37 -5.33 -0.52
CA THR A 44 11.60 -4.68 0.54
C THR A 44 10.48 -3.85 -0.06
N ARG A 45 9.25 -4.09 0.40
CA ARG A 45 8.07 -3.35 -0.05
C ARG A 45 7.53 -2.45 1.06
N PHE A 46 7.51 -1.15 0.81
CA PHE A 46 6.87 -0.16 1.68
C PHE A 46 5.46 0.14 1.16
N CYS A 47 4.50 0.06 2.08
CA CYS A 47 3.11 0.40 1.83
C CYS A 47 2.75 1.60 2.69
N VAL A 48 2.57 2.76 2.07
CA VAL A 48 2.40 4.05 2.75
C VAL A 48 0.99 4.58 2.52
N MET A 49 0.23 4.68 3.61
CA MET A 49 -1.04 5.39 3.67
C MET A 49 -0.77 6.81 4.11
N HIS A 50 -1.17 7.80 3.31
CA HIS A 50 -0.92 9.21 3.60
C HIS A 50 -2.07 10.10 3.11
N LYS A 51 -2.09 11.36 3.55
CA LYS A 51 -3.05 12.34 3.05
C LYS A 51 -2.77 12.67 1.58
N ASN A 52 -3.80 12.94 0.80
CA ASN A 52 -3.66 13.34 -0.60
C ASN A 52 -3.39 14.85 -0.71
N VAL A 53 -2.22 15.29 -0.23
CA VAL A 53 -1.77 16.68 -0.30
C VAL A 53 -0.50 16.79 -1.15
N PRO A 54 -0.27 17.94 -1.81
CA PRO A 54 0.94 18.16 -2.59
C PRO A 54 2.21 17.93 -1.76
N GLU A 55 3.29 17.55 -2.44
CA GLU A 55 4.64 17.37 -1.87
C GLU A 55 4.82 16.22 -0.86
N LEU A 56 3.75 15.72 -0.25
CA LEU A 56 3.86 14.66 0.76
C LEU A 56 4.51 13.38 0.23
N LEU A 57 4.15 12.95 -0.99
CA LEU A 57 4.80 11.80 -1.62
C LEU A 57 6.30 12.03 -1.86
N LYS A 58 6.71 13.26 -2.18
CA LYS A 58 8.14 13.59 -2.34
C LYS A 58 8.88 13.49 -1.02
N ASN A 59 8.27 13.96 0.07
CA ASN A 59 8.85 13.86 1.42
C ASN A 59 8.97 12.40 1.85
N VAL A 60 7.94 11.57 1.60
CA VAL A 60 7.99 10.12 1.85
C VAL A 60 9.15 9.46 1.10
N LEU A 61 9.34 9.80 -0.18
CA LEU A 61 10.41 9.23 -1.00
C LEU A 61 11.81 9.68 -0.57
N ALA A 62 11.94 10.87 0.04
CA ALA A 62 13.21 11.40 0.52
C ALA A 62 13.76 10.63 1.74
N GLU A 63 12.89 9.95 2.51
CA GLU A 63 13.29 9.17 3.68
C GLU A 63 13.78 7.75 3.34
N LEU A 64 13.53 7.29 2.11
CA LEU A 64 13.94 5.96 1.66
C LEU A 64 15.42 5.94 1.27
N ASN A 65 16.14 4.94 1.79
CA ASN A 65 17.47 4.61 1.32
C ASN A 65 17.39 3.41 0.37
N GLY A 66 18.16 3.46 -0.72
CA GLY A 66 18.22 2.38 -1.71
C GLY A 66 17.63 2.76 -3.07
N ASN A 67 17.51 1.77 -3.94
CA ASN A 67 17.04 1.98 -5.31
C ASN A 67 15.56 1.63 -5.42
N VAL A 68 14.71 2.61 -5.72
CA VAL A 68 13.29 2.37 -6.01
C VAL A 68 13.18 1.65 -7.35
N GLU A 69 12.78 0.37 -7.31
CA GLU A 69 12.64 -0.46 -8.51
C GLU A 69 11.27 -0.28 -9.15
N ASN A 70 10.22 -0.26 -8.33
CA ASN A 70 8.86 -0.01 -8.77
C ASN A 70 8.11 0.81 -7.73
N MET A 71 7.21 1.66 -8.21
CA MET A 71 6.34 2.44 -7.35
C MET A 71 5.00 2.64 -8.04
N LEU A 72 3.93 2.53 -7.26
CA LEU A 72 2.59 2.89 -7.70
C LEU A 72 1.90 3.68 -6.60
N SER A 73 1.33 4.82 -6.96
CA SER A 73 0.55 5.67 -6.07
C SER A 73 -0.83 5.88 -6.63
N LYS A 74 -1.85 5.77 -5.79
CA LYS A 74 -3.23 6.15 -6.13
C LYS A 74 -3.87 6.89 -4.98
N SER A 75 -4.80 7.77 -5.31
CA SER A 75 -5.57 8.55 -4.35
C SER A 75 -7.06 8.34 -4.51
N ARG A 76 -7.80 8.59 -3.43
CA ARG A 76 -9.25 8.59 -3.37
C ARG A 76 -9.70 9.62 -2.31
N GLY A 77 -10.28 10.72 -2.78
CA GLY A 77 -10.63 11.84 -1.91
C GLY A 77 -9.38 12.40 -1.20
N ASP A 78 -9.47 12.50 0.12
CA ASP A 78 -8.42 13.08 0.97
C ASP A 78 -7.27 12.11 1.31
N TYR A 79 -7.35 10.87 0.83
CA TYR A 79 -6.37 9.83 1.14
C TYR A 79 -5.67 9.30 -0.10
N ALA A 80 -4.43 8.88 0.10
CA ALA A 80 -3.61 8.23 -0.90
C ALA A 80 -2.90 7.00 -0.31
N TYR A 81 -2.62 6.06 -1.19
CA TYR A 81 -1.90 4.85 -0.87
C TYR A 81 -0.85 4.60 -1.94
N THR A 82 0.38 4.38 -1.47
CA THR A 82 1.54 4.21 -2.31
C THR A 82 2.25 2.91 -1.93
N ILE A 83 2.48 2.07 -2.92
CA ILE A 83 3.34 0.88 -2.82
C ILE A 83 4.68 1.24 -3.45
N ILE A 84 5.77 0.99 -2.74
CA ILE A 84 7.13 1.30 -3.15
C ILE A 84 7.99 0.05 -2.93
N ASP A 85 8.50 -0.50 -4.01
CA ASP A 85 9.46 -1.60 -4.00
C ASP A 85 10.85 -1.00 -4.09
N VAL A 86 11.68 -1.31 -3.10
CA VAL A 86 13.02 -0.76 -2.98
C VAL A 86 13.98 -1.93 -2.84
N ALA A 87 15.08 -1.88 -3.59
CA ALA A 87 16.20 -2.81 -3.45
C ALA A 87 17.25 -2.20 -2.51
N GLY A 88 17.68 -2.98 -1.51
CA GLY A 88 18.69 -2.58 -0.53
C GLY A 88 18.18 -1.62 0.54
N ALA A 89 16.87 -1.57 0.78
CA ALA A 89 16.30 -0.70 1.80
C ALA A 89 16.51 -1.24 3.22
N ASP A 90 16.60 -0.33 4.19
CA ASP A 90 16.56 -0.67 5.60
C ASP A 90 15.11 -0.66 6.09
N LYS A 91 14.70 -1.67 6.86
CA LYS A 91 13.40 -1.69 7.52
C LYS A 91 13.22 -0.49 8.47
N ALA A 92 14.33 0.06 8.99
CA ALA A 92 14.33 1.28 9.79
C ALA A 92 13.85 2.54 9.03
N ASP A 93 13.86 2.52 7.68
CA ASP A 93 13.33 3.64 6.89
C ASP A 93 11.81 3.79 7.08
N ALA A 94 11.11 2.73 7.49
CA ALA A 94 9.68 2.79 7.79
C ALA A 94 9.34 3.77 8.91
N ASP A 95 10.19 3.83 9.95
CA ASP A 95 9.98 4.73 11.09
C ASP A 95 10.20 6.19 10.68
N LYS A 96 11.15 6.45 9.78
CA LYS A 96 11.38 7.78 9.21
C LYS A 96 10.19 8.24 8.36
N ILE A 97 9.70 7.36 7.47
CA ILE A 97 8.50 7.64 6.67
C ILE A 97 7.29 7.88 7.57
N ALA A 98 7.12 7.09 8.63
CA ALA A 98 6.02 7.24 9.57
C ALA A 98 6.06 8.57 10.34
N ALA A 99 7.24 9.18 10.48
CA ALA A 99 7.42 10.48 11.13
C ALA A 99 7.08 11.68 10.21
N VAL A 100 6.92 11.47 8.89
CA VAL A 100 6.56 12.53 7.95
C VAL A 100 5.13 13.01 8.21
N ASP A 101 4.96 14.32 8.41
CA ASP A 101 3.64 14.90 8.68
C ASP A 101 2.65 14.60 7.54
N GLY A 102 1.47 14.07 7.89
CA GLY A 102 0.46 13.63 6.93
C GLY A 102 0.55 12.16 6.53
N VAL A 103 1.60 11.43 6.91
CA VAL A 103 1.61 9.96 6.85
C VAL A 103 0.72 9.41 7.96
N ILE A 104 -0.14 8.47 7.60
CA ILE A 104 -1.15 7.87 8.49
C ILE A 104 -0.64 6.51 8.97
N ARG A 105 -0.05 5.73 8.07
CA ARG A 105 0.47 4.39 8.38
C ARG A 105 1.51 3.98 7.36
N VAL A 106 2.54 3.31 7.85
CA VAL A 106 3.54 2.62 7.03
C VAL A 106 3.51 1.14 7.37
N ARG A 107 3.69 0.30 6.36
CA ARG A 107 3.94 -1.14 6.52
C ARG A 107 5.14 -1.53 5.67
N VAL A 108 5.92 -2.47 6.17
CA VAL A 108 7.04 -3.09 5.45
C VAL A 108 6.70 -4.56 5.23
N LEU A 109 6.88 -5.02 3.99
CA LEU A 109 6.61 -6.39 3.53
C LEU A 109 7.85 -7.02 2.92
#